data_AF-A0A7S2LPF8-F1
#
_entry.id   AF-A0A7S2LPF8-F1
#
_cell.length_a   1.000
_cell.length_b   1.000
_cell.length_c   1.000
_cell.angle_alpha   90.00
_cell.angle_beta   90.00
_cell.angle_gamma   90.00
#
_symmetry.space_group_name_H-M   'P 1'
#
loop_
_entity.id
_entity.type
_entity.pdbx_description
1 polymer ?
#
loop_
_entity_poly.entity_id
_entity_poly.type
_entity_poly.pdbx_seq_one_letter_code
_entity_poly.pdbx_strand_id
1 'polypeptide(L)'
;VAMFPVLALIHVAAVKVVLGGSFKEQRPVFIGCCGLVLQGMMISIVSVILAPLQCQESPNGLQTMLSEPSVICFPPDASAPPGSLLPQSPQPTMAALSISACTLPVMFLCGVLWAVRKAPEKVHAGDRAFLRATLFLFTPERFNHTSRWYVVVPVARAILVALVPVLPGSALQLASLVIIITLSNSVTCLERPWRLGEANLLDAFIHGGLTVIIAFACFFPANKPNEYALAVFSSVVLGLLVLGTVTAM
;
A
#
# COMPACT_ATOMS: atom_id res chain seq x y z
N VAL A 1 15.23 -2.39 2.66
CA VAL A 1 15.76 -3.71 3.10
C VAL A 1 16.71 -3.59 4.31
N ALA A 2 17.60 -2.59 4.38
CA ALA A 2 18.54 -2.42 5.49
C ALA A 2 17.93 -2.20 6.89
N MET A 3 16.65 -1.80 6.99
CA MET A 3 16.02 -1.55 8.30
C MET A 3 15.77 -2.82 9.13
N PHE A 4 15.47 -3.96 8.51
CA PHE A 4 15.25 -5.22 9.24
C PHE A 4 16.51 -5.74 9.97
N PRO A 5 17.69 -5.83 9.33
CA PRO A 5 18.90 -6.24 10.04
C PRO A 5 19.28 -5.22 11.11
N VAL A 6 19.12 -3.92 10.88
CA VAL A 6 19.35 -2.89 11.90
C VAL A 6 18.40 -3.09 13.10
N LEU A 7 17.11 -3.32 12.85
CA LEU A 7 16.12 -3.60 13.90
C LEU A 7 16.46 -4.88 14.67
N ALA A 8 16.93 -5.94 13.99
CA ALA A 8 17.36 -7.17 14.61
C ALA A 8 18.60 -6.96 15.49
N LEU A 9 19.58 -6.18 15.04
CA LEU A 9 20.78 -5.84 15.82
C LEU A 9 20.41 -5.02 17.06
N ILE A 10 19.58 -3.98 16.91
CA ILE A 10 19.08 -3.17 18.03
C ILE A 10 18.33 -4.05 19.02
N HIS A 11 17.46 -4.94 18.55
CA HIS A 11 16.72 -5.86 19.41
C HIS A 11 17.66 -6.79 20.18
N VAL A 12 18.64 -7.40 19.50
CA VAL A 12 19.62 -8.29 20.15
C VAL A 12 20.45 -7.55 21.20
N ALA A 13 20.90 -6.33 20.89
CA ALA A 13 21.64 -5.49 21.83
C ALA A 13 20.78 -5.10 23.04
N ALA A 14 19.56 -4.61 22.81
CA ALA A 14 18.63 -4.20 23.87
C ALA A 14 18.27 -5.38 24.80
N VAL A 15 17.99 -6.56 24.24
CA VAL A 15 17.65 -7.75 25.03
C VAL A 15 18.84 -8.21 25.88
N LYS A 16 20.07 -8.18 25.34
CA LYS A 16 21.27 -8.57 26.09
C LYS A 16 21.65 -7.56 27.16
N VAL A 17 21.65 -6.27 26.85
CA VAL A 17 22.17 -5.21 27.72
C VAL A 17 21.15 -4.79 28.77
N VAL A 18 19.88 -4.60 28.38
CA VAL A 18 18.85 -4.00 29.24
C VAL A 18 17.97 -5.05 29.89
N LEU A 19 17.64 -6.14 29.18
CA LEU A 19 16.59 -7.09 29.59
C LEU A 19 17.14 -8.43 30.08
N GLY A 20 18.44 -8.52 30.36
CA GLY A 20 19.07 -9.70 30.99
C GLY A 20 19.03 -10.99 30.15
N GLY A 21 18.82 -10.89 28.83
CA GLY A 21 18.96 -12.03 27.91
C GLY A 21 17.70 -12.90 27.71
N SER A 22 16.53 -12.53 28.21
CA SER A 22 15.28 -13.30 28.00
C SER A 22 14.69 -13.11 26.60
N PHE A 23 15.36 -13.65 25.57
CA PHE A 23 14.93 -13.51 24.18
C PHE A 23 13.54 -14.05 23.90
N LYS A 24 13.18 -15.19 24.49
CA LYS A 24 11.90 -15.86 24.22
C LYS A 24 10.69 -15.01 24.62
N GLU A 25 10.79 -14.29 25.73
CA GLU A 25 9.73 -13.41 26.24
C GLU A 25 9.60 -12.11 25.45
N GLN A 26 10.67 -11.67 24.80
CA GLN A 26 10.74 -10.41 24.04
C GLN A 26 10.45 -10.58 22.55
N ARG A 27 10.33 -11.81 22.05
CA ARG A 27 9.93 -12.10 20.65
C ARG A 27 8.67 -11.35 20.20
N PRO A 28 7.58 -11.28 21.00
CA PRO A 28 6.38 -10.54 20.60
C PRO A 28 6.66 -9.06 20.32
N VAL A 29 7.51 -8.42 21.12
CA VAL A 29 7.86 -7.00 20.93
C VAL A 29 8.60 -6.82 19.60
N PHE A 30 9.55 -7.72 19.29
CA PHE A 30 10.24 -7.71 18.01
C PHE A 30 9.29 -7.88 16.82
N ILE A 31 8.36 -8.84 16.90
CA ILE A 31 7.33 -9.04 15.88
C ILE A 31 6.48 -7.77 15.71
N GLY A 32 6.09 -7.13 16.81
CA GLY A 32 5.34 -5.88 16.79
C GLY A 32 6.11 -4.74 16.10
N CYS A 33 7.41 -4.59 16.38
CA CYS A 33 8.26 -3.61 15.71
C CYS A 33 8.41 -3.90 14.21
N CYS A 34 8.66 -5.16 13.84
CA CYS A 34 8.73 -5.58 12.43
C CYS A 34 7.41 -5.30 11.71
N GLY A 35 6.28 -5.61 12.34
CA GLY A 35 4.94 -5.34 11.80
C GLY A 35 4.69 -3.84 11.60
N LEU A 36 5.09 -3.00 12.54
CA LEU A 36 4.99 -1.54 12.42
C LEU A 36 5.83 -0.99 11.27
N VAL A 37 7.07 -1.48 11.12
CA VAL A 37 7.95 -1.09 10.00
C VAL A 37 7.37 -1.55 8.67
N LEU A 38 6.89 -2.80 8.58
CA LEU A 38 6.23 -3.32 7.38
C LEU A 38 4.99 -2.51 7.02
N GLN A 39 4.15 -2.15 8.00
CA GLN A 39 2.97 -1.34 7.77
C GLN A 39 3.33 0.07 7.29
N GLY A 40 4.32 0.74 7.91
CA GLY A 40 4.74 2.09 7.54
C GLY A 40 5.46 2.16 6.19
N MET A 41 6.20 1.12 5.82
CA MET A 41 6.96 1.05 4.57
C MET A 41 6.26 0.26 3.45
N MET A 42 5.00 -0.15 3.65
CA MET A 42 4.30 -1.04 2.72
C MET A 42 4.30 -0.50 1.28
N ILE A 43 3.98 0.79 1.11
CA ILE A 43 3.97 1.42 -0.23
C ILE A 43 5.36 1.32 -0.86
N SER A 44 6.42 1.73 -0.16
CA SER A 44 7.79 1.70 -0.68
C SER A 44 8.26 0.29 -1.00
N ILE A 45 7.95 -0.70 -0.15
CA ILE A 45 8.29 -2.10 -0.38
C ILE A 45 7.62 -2.61 -1.65
N VAL A 46 6.31 -2.39 -1.78
CA VAL A 46 5.54 -2.83 -2.95
C VAL A 46 6.00 -2.09 -4.21
N SER A 47 6.28 -0.78 -4.15
CA SER A 47 6.80 -0.02 -5.29
C SER A 47 8.15 -0.56 -5.80
N VAL A 48 9.06 -0.93 -4.90
CA VAL A 48 10.35 -1.54 -5.29
C VAL A 48 10.13 -2.92 -5.91
N ILE A 49 9.22 -3.72 -5.35
CA ILE A 49 8.89 -5.05 -5.91
C ILE A 49 8.32 -4.93 -7.32
N LEU A 50 7.49 -3.91 -7.55
CA LEU A 50 6.80 -3.69 -8.83
C LEU A 50 7.59 -2.85 -9.84
N ALA A 51 8.74 -2.27 -9.45
CA ALA A 51 9.55 -1.44 -10.36
C ALA A 51 9.89 -2.13 -11.69
N PRO A 52 10.24 -3.44 -11.75
CA PRO A 52 10.49 -4.14 -13.01
C PRO A 52 9.26 -4.26 -13.93
N LEU A 53 8.05 -4.05 -13.42
CA LEU A 53 6.81 -4.08 -14.19
C LEU A 53 6.42 -2.69 -14.72
N GLN A 54 7.13 -1.63 -14.33
CA GLN A 54 6.88 -0.25 -14.74
C GLN A 54 7.71 0.09 -15.97
N CYS A 55 7.24 -0.33 -17.14
CA CYS A 55 7.91 -0.10 -18.41
C CYS A 55 7.29 1.09 -19.14
N GLN A 56 8.15 1.91 -19.77
CA GLN A 56 7.75 3.04 -20.61
C GLN A 56 8.42 2.93 -21.98
N GLU A 57 7.71 3.35 -23.02
CA GLU A 57 8.26 3.47 -24.36
C GLU A 57 9.26 4.63 -24.43
N SER A 58 10.46 4.32 -24.91
CA SER A 58 11.55 5.27 -25.12
C SER A 58 11.56 5.75 -26.59
N PRO A 59 12.13 6.93 -26.91
CA PRO A 59 12.15 7.48 -28.28
C PRO A 59 12.77 6.59 -29.36
N ASN A 60 13.55 5.57 -28.96
CA ASN A 60 14.11 4.56 -29.83
C ASN A 60 13.12 3.42 -30.20
N GLY A 61 11.87 3.50 -29.72
CA GLY A 61 10.83 2.47 -29.93
C GLY A 61 10.99 1.25 -29.03
N LEU A 62 11.95 1.24 -28.10
CA LEU A 62 12.13 0.15 -27.13
C LEU A 62 11.37 0.49 -25.84
N GLN A 63 10.87 -0.52 -25.14
CA GLN A 63 10.32 -0.35 -23.80
C GLN A 63 11.42 -0.55 -22.75
N THR A 64 11.64 0.46 -21.93
CA THR A 64 12.66 0.48 -20.88
C THR A 64 12.03 0.66 -19.51
N MET A 65 12.68 0.17 -18.46
CA MET A 65 12.21 0.37 -17.09
C MET A 65 12.21 1.87 -16.73
N LEU A 66 11.14 2.34 -16.09
CA LEU A 66 10.98 3.75 -15.72
C LEU A 66 12.10 4.25 -14.79
N SER A 67 12.53 3.43 -13.84
CA SER A 67 13.56 3.79 -12.87
C SER A 67 14.99 3.65 -13.41
N GLU A 68 15.22 2.76 -14.38
CA GLU A 68 16.53 2.58 -15.02
C GLU A 68 16.35 2.40 -16.54
N PRO A 69 16.47 3.48 -17.32
CA PRO A 69 16.30 3.44 -18.78
C PRO A 69 17.29 2.54 -19.52
N SER A 70 18.36 2.10 -18.86
CA SER A 70 19.33 1.14 -19.41
C SER A 70 18.81 -0.29 -19.47
N VAL A 71 17.76 -0.61 -18.72
CA VAL A 71 17.15 -1.94 -18.64
C VAL A 71 15.99 -2.04 -19.63
N ILE A 72 16.14 -2.89 -20.65
CA ILE A 72 15.10 -3.16 -21.66
C ILE A 72 14.13 -4.20 -21.10
N CYS A 73 12.83 -3.88 -21.07
CA CYS A 73 11.80 -4.75 -20.52
C CYS A 73 11.47 -5.95 -21.42
N PHE A 74 11.43 -5.71 -22.73
CA PHE A 74 11.05 -6.67 -23.75
C PHE A 74 12.07 -6.58 -24.90
N PRO A 75 13.18 -7.33 -24.83
CA PRO A 75 14.16 -7.31 -25.91
C PRO A 75 13.58 -8.00 -27.15
N PRO A 76 13.84 -7.47 -28.36
CA PRO A 76 13.44 -8.14 -29.58
C PRO A 76 14.07 -9.52 -29.69
N ASP A 77 13.24 -10.54 -29.85
CA ASP A 77 13.69 -11.90 -30.10
C ASP A 77 14.57 -11.89 -31.36
N ALA A 78 15.83 -12.27 -31.23
CA ALA A 78 16.77 -12.34 -32.35
C ALA A 78 16.31 -13.30 -33.46
N SER A 79 15.36 -14.19 -33.16
CA SER A 79 14.73 -15.13 -34.09
C SER A 79 13.41 -14.65 -34.69
N ALA A 80 12.83 -13.54 -34.22
CA ALA A 80 11.58 -13.03 -34.73
C ALA A 80 11.81 -12.16 -35.98
N PRO A 81 11.01 -12.32 -37.05
CA PRO A 81 11.14 -11.49 -38.25
C PRO A 81 10.87 -10.01 -37.92
N PRO A 82 11.64 -9.07 -38.49
CA PRO A 82 11.46 -7.64 -38.28
C PRO A 82 10.04 -7.23 -38.70
N GLY A 83 9.26 -6.70 -37.76
CA GLY A 83 7.88 -6.23 -37.99
C GLY A 83 6.75 -7.05 -37.38
N SER A 84 7.05 -8.13 -36.63
CA SER A 84 5.99 -8.84 -35.90
C SER A 84 5.50 -8.03 -34.68
N LEU A 85 4.25 -7.56 -34.73
CA LEU A 85 3.52 -6.90 -33.63
C LEU A 85 3.12 -7.84 -32.47
N LEU A 86 3.65 -9.07 -32.45
CA LEU A 86 3.33 -10.01 -31.38
C LEU A 86 4.04 -9.58 -30.08
N PRO A 87 3.34 -9.66 -28.93
CA PRO A 87 3.90 -9.26 -27.64
C PRO A 87 5.11 -10.13 -27.32
N GLN A 88 6.30 -9.53 -27.36
CA GLN A 88 7.54 -10.15 -26.92
C GLN A 88 7.40 -10.47 -25.43
N SER A 89 7.76 -11.70 -25.03
CA SER A 89 7.65 -12.09 -23.63
C SER A 89 8.60 -11.23 -22.79
N PRO A 90 8.19 -10.74 -21.61
CA PRO A 90 9.12 -10.09 -20.69
C PRO A 90 10.26 -11.05 -20.39
N GLN A 91 11.47 -10.54 -20.12
CA GLN A 91 12.52 -11.39 -19.55
C GLN A 91 11.90 -12.16 -18.37
N PRO A 92 11.72 -13.49 -18.47
CA PRO A 92 10.86 -14.22 -17.55
C PRO A 92 11.41 -14.17 -16.13
N THR A 93 12.71 -13.91 -15.98
CA THR A 93 13.42 -13.77 -14.71
C THR A 93 12.96 -12.56 -13.91
N MET A 94 12.89 -11.36 -14.49
CA MET A 94 12.52 -10.14 -13.73
C MET A 94 11.04 -10.16 -13.32
N ALA A 95 10.16 -10.55 -14.24
CA ALA A 95 8.74 -10.70 -13.95
C ALA A 95 8.51 -11.79 -12.88
N ALA A 96 9.16 -12.94 -12.99
CA ALA A 96 9.05 -14.00 -11.98
C ALA A 96 9.56 -13.54 -10.60
N LEU A 97 10.66 -12.78 -10.55
CA LEU A 97 11.16 -12.22 -9.29
C LEU A 97 10.17 -11.25 -8.66
N SER A 98 9.61 -10.31 -9.42
CA SER A 98 8.57 -9.39 -8.93
C SER A 98 7.32 -10.13 -8.44
N ILE A 99 6.82 -11.10 -9.20
CA ILE A 99 5.65 -11.92 -8.81
C ILE A 99 5.96 -12.71 -7.53
N SER A 100 7.13 -13.32 -7.44
CA SER A 100 7.53 -14.06 -6.23
C SER A 100 7.66 -13.14 -5.02
N ALA A 101 8.20 -11.94 -5.19
CA ALA A 101 8.36 -10.95 -4.13
C ALA A 101 7.02 -10.34 -3.68
N CYS A 102 6.02 -10.25 -4.57
CA CYS A 102 4.63 -9.89 -4.22
C CYS A 102 4.00 -10.85 -3.21
N THR A 103 4.56 -12.04 -2.99
CA THR A 103 4.13 -12.94 -1.91
C THR A 103 4.29 -12.27 -0.53
N LEU A 104 5.30 -11.41 -0.33
CA LEU A 104 5.55 -10.75 0.95
C LEU A 104 4.39 -9.82 1.40
N PRO A 105 3.95 -8.81 0.61
CA PRO A 105 2.82 -7.96 0.99
C PRO A 105 1.51 -8.74 1.10
N VAL A 106 1.29 -9.76 0.26
CA VAL A 106 0.10 -10.64 0.34
C VAL A 106 0.10 -11.43 1.64
N MET A 107 1.22 -12.06 2.00
CA MET A 107 1.36 -12.79 3.27
C MET A 107 1.16 -11.88 4.48
N PHE A 108 1.66 -10.64 4.42
CA PHE A 108 1.42 -9.67 5.48
C PHE A 108 -0.07 -9.32 5.60
N LEU A 109 -0.75 -9.02 4.49
CA LEU A 109 -2.20 -8.76 4.48
C LEU A 109 -3.01 -9.94 5.02
N CYS A 110 -2.68 -11.17 4.60
CA CYS A 110 -3.28 -12.40 5.14
C CYS A 110 -3.03 -12.54 6.65
N GLY A 111 -1.82 -12.20 7.12
CA GLY A 111 -1.47 -12.18 8.53
C GLY A 111 -2.30 -11.18 9.34
N VAL A 112 -2.52 -9.98 8.80
CA VAL A 112 -3.39 -8.95 9.42
C VAL A 112 -4.84 -9.43 9.46
N LEU A 113 -5.37 -9.98 8.37
CA LEU A 113 -6.73 -10.56 8.31
C LEU A 113 -6.92 -11.69 9.33
N TRP A 114 -5.93 -12.57 9.43
CA TRP A 114 -5.92 -13.64 10.43
C TRP A 114 -5.89 -13.09 11.86
N ALA A 115 -5.04 -12.10 12.12
CA ALA A 115 -4.92 -11.47 13.44
C ALA A 115 -6.24 -10.79 13.85
N VAL A 116 -6.92 -10.09 12.94
CA VAL A 116 -8.25 -9.49 13.18
C VAL A 116 -9.28 -10.55 13.54
N ARG A 117 -9.33 -11.67 12.80
CA ARG A 117 -10.28 -12.75 13.07
C ARG A 117 -10.01 -13.47 14.41
N LYS A 118 -8.75 -13.65 14.79
CA LYS A 118 -8.36 -14.32 16.04
C LYS A 118 -8.28 -13.40 17.25
N ALA A 119 -8.23 -12.09 17.05
CA ALA A 119 -8.18 -11.10 18.12
C ALA A 119 -9.24 -11.31 19.23
N PRO A 120 -10.55 -11.50 18.96
CA PRO A 120 -11.53 -11.67 20.03
C PRO A 120 -11.21 -12.89 20.90
N GLU A 121 -10.97 -14.06 20.31
CA GLU A 121 -10.64 -15.29 21.04
C GLU A 121 -9.40 -15.13 21.92
N LYS A 122 -8.34 -14.52 21.37
CA LYS A 122 -7.06 -14.31 22.07
C LYS A 122 -7.14 -13.28 23.19
N VAL A 123 -7.97 -12.23 23.02
CA VAL A 123 -8.22 -11.23 24.07
C VAL A 123 -8.97 -11.87 25.24
N HIS A 124 -10.01 -12.67 24.98
CA HIS A 124 -10.77 -13.36 26.04
C HIS A 124 -9.90 -14.39 26.79
N ALA A 125 -8.99 -15.06 26.08
CA ALA A 125 -8.03 -15.98 26.69
C ALA A 125 -6.90 -15.28 27.49
N GLY A 126 -6.82 -13.94 27.46
CA GLY A 126 -5.75 -13.20 28.15
C GLY A 126 -4.35 -13.46 27.58
N ASP A 127 -4.22 -13.82 26.30
CA ASP A 127 -2.94 -14.15 25.65
C ASP A 127 -2.06 -12.90 25.49
N ARG A 128 -1.26 -12.60 26.52
CA ARG A 128 -0.38 -11.43 26.57
C ARG A 128 0.65 -11.40 25.44
N ALA A 129 1.09 -12.57 24.97
CA ALA A 129 2.08 -12.66 23.90
C ALA A 129 1.48 -12.23 22.56
N PHE A 130 0.27 -12.72 22.24
CA PHE A 130 -0.46 -12.27 21.06
C PHE A 130 -0.74 -10.76 21.10
N LEU A 131 -1.21 -10.25 22.24
CA LEU A 131 -1.51 -8.83 22.40
C LEU A 131 -0.26 -7.99 22.16
N ARG A 132 0.87 -8.33 22.78
CA ARG A 132 2.15 -7.62 22.58
C ARG A 132 2.61 -7.66 21.12
N ALA A 133 2.48 -8.80 20.44
CA ALA A 133 2.88 -8.94 19.05
C ALA A 133 2.01 -8.13 18.08
N THR A 134 0.74 -7.92 18.41
CA THR A 134 -0.25 -7.25 17.56
C THR A 134 -0.57 -5.82 18.02
N LEU A 135 0.18 -5.27 18.98
CA LEU A 135 0.01 -3.90 19.48
C LEU A 135 0.08 -2.85 18.37
N PHE A 136 0.87 -3.09 17.31
CA PHE A 136 0.96 -2.20 16.17
C PHE A 136 -0.34 -2.14 15.34
N LEU A 137 -1.14 -3.21 15.36
CA LEU A 137 -2.44 -3.29 14.69
C LEU A 137 -3.57 -2.77 15.58
N PHE A 138 -3.62 -3.26 16.83
CA PHE A 138 -4.75 -3.04 17.73
C PHE A 138 -4.40 -2.12 18.89
N THR A 139 -3.60 -1.09 18.66
CA THR A 139 -3.24 -0.16 19.75
C THR A 139 -4.54 0.30 20.42
N PRO A 140 -4.79 -0.08 21.69
CA PRO A 140 -6.12 0.03 22.30
C PRO A 140 -6.55 1.49 22.50
N GLU A 141 -5.59 2.40 22.48
CA GLU A 141 -5.81 3.84 22.51
C GLU A 141 -6.32 4.38 21.17
N ARG A 142 -6.08 3.68 20.06
CA ARG A 142 -6.39 4.14 18.71
C ARG A 142 -7.78 3.75 18.24
N PHE A 143 -8.17 2.48 18.36
CA PHE A 143 -9.36 1.95 17.69
C PHE A 143 -10.54 1.71 18.61
N ASN A 144 -11.74 2.03 18.12
CA ASN A 144 -12.98 1.64 18.78
C ASN A 144 -13.14 0.10 18.74
N HIS A 145 -13.72 -0.48 19.79
CA HIS A 145 -13.84 -1.94 19.92
C HIS A 145 -14.73 -2.57 18.83
N THR A 146 -15.64 -1.78 18.25
CA THR A 146 -16.57 -2.18 17.18
C THR A 146 -15.90 -2.29 15.81
N SER A 147 -14.91 -1.44 15.52
CA SER A 147 -14.33 -1.29 14.18
C SER A 147 -12.91 -1.85 14.06
N ARG A 148 -12.60 -2.94 14.77
CA ARG A 148 -11.26 -3.58 14.75
C ARG A 148 -10.83 -4.07 13.37
N TRP A 149 -11.79 -4.38 12.51
CA TRP A 149 -11.54 -4.82 11.14
C TRP A 149 -10.95 -3.70 10.26
N TYR A 150 -11.15 -2.44 10.64
CA TYR A 150 -10.70 -1.28 9.89
C TYR A 150 -9.17 -1.27 9.69
N VAL A 151 -8.38 -1.90 10.56
CA VAL A 151 -6.92 -2.01 10.40
C VAL A 151 -6.49 -2.64 9.07
N VAL A 152 -7.36 -3.43 8.44
CA VAL A 152 -7.11 -4.03 7.12
C VAL A 152 -7.15 -2.96 6.01
N VAL A 153 -8.04 -1.96 6.14
CA VAL A 153 -8.27 -0.92 5.13
C VAL A 153 -7.00 -0.14 4.79
N PRO A 154 -6.24 0.45 5.72
CA PRO A 154 -5.03 1.19 5.38
C PRO A 154 -3.92 0.31 4.79
N VAL A 155 -3.84 -0.97 5.21
CA VAL A 155 -2.86 -1.92 4.64
C VAL A 155 -3.24 -2.29 3.20
N ALA A 156 -4.51 -2.63 2.96
CA ALA A 156 -5.02 -2.93 1.63
C ALA A 156 -4.87 -1.71 0.70
N ARG A 157 -5.21 -0.51 1.19
CA ARG A 157 -5.01 0.75 0.48
C ARG A 157 -3.54 0.95 0.09
N ALA A 158 -2.60 0.75 1.01
CA ALA A 158 -1.18 0.91 0.72
C ALA A 158 -0.71 0.00 -0.43
N ILE A 159 -1.17 -1.25 -0.45
CA ILE A 159 -0.88 -2.20 -1.53
C ILE A 159 -1.51 -1.73 -2.86
N LEU A 160 -2.79 -1.33 -2.83
CA LEU A 160 -3.50 -0.85 -4.01
C LEU A 160 -2.88 0.42 -4.60
N VAL A 161 -2.52 1.39 -3.75
CA VAL A 161 -1.82 2.63 -4.18
C VAL A 161 -0.48 2.31 -4.82
N ALA A 162 0.28 1.36 -4.27
CA ALA A 162 1.57 0.97 -4.83
C ALA A 162 1.46 0.21 -6.16
N LEU A 163 0.30 -0.40 -6.45
CA LEU A 163 0.01 -1.04 -7.74
C LEU A 163 -0.35 -0.03 -8.84
N VAL A 164 -0.77 1.19 -8.48
CA VAL A 164 -1.22 2.21 -9.45
C VAL A 164 -0.20 2.44 -10.59
N PRO A 165 1.11 2.62 -10.35
CA PRO A 165 2.05 2.93 -11.43
C PRO A 165 2.26 1.78 -12.45
N VAL A 166 1.80 0.57 -12.13
CA VAL A 166 1.84 -0.57 -13.06
C VAL A 166 0.73 -0.47 -14.12
N LEU A 167 -0.32 0.33 -13.87
CA LEU A 167 -1.40 0.52 -14.82
C LEU A 167 -0.92 1.29 -16.06
N PRO A 168 -1.37 0.89 -17.26
CA PRO A 168 -0.99 1.58 -18.49
C PRO A 168 -1.66 2.94 -18.59
N GLY A 169 -0.86 3.96 -18.86
CA GLY A 169 -1.34 5.32 -19.13
C GLY A 169 -1.61 6.15 -17.87
N SER A 170 -1.16 7.40 -17.90
CA SER A 170 -1.27 8.35 -16.78
C SER A 170 -2.72 8.62 -16.36
N ALA A 171 -3.67 8.65 -17.29
CA ALA A 171 -5.08 8.84 -16.99
C ALA A 171 -5.66 7.73 -16.09
N LEU A 172 -5.36 6.45 -16.41
CA LEU A 172 -5.82 5.32 -15.63
C LEU A 172 -5.13 5.27 -14.26
N GLN A 173 -3.85 5.63 -14.21
CA GLN A 173 -3.10 5.76 -12.96
C GLN A 173 -3.74 6.81 -12.03
N LEU A 174 -3.99 8.02 -12.53
CA LEU A 174 -4.61 9.08 -11.74
C LEU A 174 -6.05 8.74 -11.34
N ALA A 175 -6.86 8.22 -12.27
CA ALA A 175 -8.25 7.85 -11.98
C ALA A 175 -8.35 6.74 -10.92
N SER A 176 -7.54 5.68 -11.04
CA SER A 176 -7.50 4.60 -10.05
C SER A 176 -7.04 5.08 -8.68
N LEU A 177 -6.04 5.97 -8.62
CA LEU A 177 -5.57 6.55 -7.37
C LEU A 177 -6.67 7.36 -6.68
N VAL A 178 -7.40 8.19 -7.42
CA VAL A 178 -8.56 8.95 -6.92
C VAL A 178 -9.63 8.01 -6.38
N ILE A 179 -9.97 6.93 -7.10
CA ILE A 179 -10.96 5.93 -6.65
C ILE A 179 -10.52 5.29 -5.33
N ILE A 180 -9.28 4.78 -5.27
CA ILE A 180 -8.76 4.05 -4.11
C ILE A 180 -8.78 4.93 -2.86
N ILE A 181 -8.30 6.18 -2.97
CA ILE A 181 -8.24 7.10 -1.83
C ILE A 181 -9.65 7.54 -1.43
N THR A 182 -10.54 7.82 -2.39
CA THR A 182 -11.93 8.20 -2.10
C THR A 182 -12.66 7.09 -1.37
N LEU A 183 -12.61 5.85 -1.87
CA LEU A 183 -13.26 4.70 -1.22
C LEU A 183 -12.71 4.49 0.20
N SER A 184 -11.39 4.56 0.37
CA SER A 184 -10.79 4.48 1.71
C SER A 184 -11.28 5.59 2.61
N ASN A 185 -11.37 6.83 2.12
CA ASN A 185 -11.82 7.98 2.91
C ASN A 185 -13.30 7.85 3.29
N SER A 186 -14.15 7.37 2.38
CA SER A 186 -15.56 7.10 2.67
C SER A 186 -15.71 6.08 3.80
N VAL A 187 -14.91 5.00 3.80
CA VAL A 187 -14.92 4.02 4.90
C VAL A 187 -14.46 4.68 6.21
N THR A 188 -13.44 5.54 6.19
CA THR A 188 -13.01 6.31 7.39
C THR A 188 -14.14 7.17 7.95
N CYS A 189 -14.83 7.91 7.09
CA CYS A 189 -15.92 8.82 7.47
C CYS A 189 -17.13 8.06 8.04
N LEU A 190 -17.48 6.91 7.47
CA LEU A 190 -18.62 6.09 7.92
C LEU A 190 -18.34 5.35 9.22
N GLU A 191 -17.18 4.71 9.33
CA GLU A 191 -16.85 3.86 10.49
C GLU A 191 -16.34 4.65 11.69
N ARG A 192 -15.78 5.85 11.47
CA ARG A 192 -15.12 6.66 12.50
C ARG A 192 -14.22 5.80 13.40
N PRO A 193 -13.21 5.13 12.82
CA PRO A 193 -12.48 4.06 13.48
C PRO A 193 -11.69 4.52 14.70
N TRP A 194 -11.33 5.81 14.76
CA TRP A 194 -10.55 6.38 15.84
C TRP A 194 -11.41 6.62 17.08
N ARG A 195 -10.85 6.34 18.26
CA ARG A 195 -11.55 6.57 19.54
C ARG A 195 -11.81 8.05 19.81
N LEU A 196 -10.89 8.93 19.39
CA LEU A 196 -11.03 10.38 19.53
C LEU A 196 -11.72 10.94 18.28
N GLY A 197 -12.82 11.67 18.46
CA GLY A 197 -13.55 12.33 17.37
C GLY A 197 -12.64 13.23 16.51
N GLU A 198 -11.80 14.03 17.17
CA GLU A 198 -10.83 14.91 16.50
C GLU A 198 -9.84 14.16 15.61
N ALA A 199 -9.45 12.94 15.99
CA ALA A 199 -8.56 12.12 15.16
C ALA A 199 -9.28 11.63 13.90
N ASN A 200 -10.57 11.31 13.97
CA ASN A 200 -11.38 10.98 12.78
C ASN A 200 -11.50 12.19 11.85
N LEU A 201 -11.77 13.38 12.42
CA LEU A 201 -11.89 14.61 11.64
C LEU A 201 -10.57 14.95 10.94
N LEU A 202 -9.45 14.88 11.66
CA LEU A 202 -8.12 15.13 11.11
C LEU A 202 -7.77 14.12 10.00
N ASP A 203 -8.02 12.83 10.22
CA ASP A 203 -7.72 11.78 9.23
C ASP A 203 -8.59 11.91 7.97
N ALA A 204 -9.88 12.24 8.14
CA ALA A 204 -10.80 12.53 7.03
C ALA A 204 -10.38 13.80 6.26
N PHE A 205 -9.93 14.83 6.97
CA PHE A 205 -9.45 16.07 6.35
C PHE A 205 -8.16 15.86 5.55
N ILE A 206 -7.19 15.13 6.11
CA ILE A 206 -5.92 14.82 5.42
C ILE A 206 -6.19 14.00 4.15
N HIS A 207 -6.99 12.92 4.24
CA HIS A 207 -7.32 12.11 3.07
C HIS A 207 -8.21 12.86 2.07
N GLY A 208 -9.15 13.67 2.54
CA GLY A 208 -9.98 14.53 1.70
C GLY A 208 -9.14 15.53 0.92
N GLY A 209 -8.24 16.26 1.60
CA GLY A 209 -7.31 17.19 0.98
C GLY A 209 -6.40 16.53 -0.06
N LEU A 210 -5.84 15.36 0.25
CA LEU A 210 -5.06 14.58 -0.71
C LEU A 210 -5.90 14.17 -1.94
N THR A 211 -7.15 13.75 -1.72
CA THR A 211 -8.06 13.40 -2.82
C THR A 211 -8.34 14.60 -3.72
N VAL A 212 -8.56 15.78 -3.13
CA VAL A 212 -8.78 17.03 -3.87
C VAL A 212 -7.56 17.36 -4.74
N ILE A 213 -6.36 17.30 -4.18
CA ILE A 213 -5.11 17.56 -4.93
C ILE A 213 -4.97 16.62 -6.12
N ILE A 214 -5.21 15.32 -5.94
CA ILE A 214 -5.07 14.33 -7.02
C ILE A 214 -6.19 14.49 -8.05
N ALA A 215 -7.42 14.80 -7.62
CA ALA A 215 -8.52 15.09 -8.53
C ALA A 215 -8.25 16.35 -9.38
N PHE A 216 -7.53 17.35 -8.84
CA PHE A 216 -7.04 18.48 -9.64
C PHE A 216 -5.99 18.05 -10.67
N ALA A 217 -5.10 17.13 -10.33
CA ALA A 217 -4.12 16.59 -11.29
C ALA A 217 -4.79 15.88 -12.48
N CYS A 218 -5.98 15.31 -12.30
CA CYS A 218 -6.78 14.71 -13.37
C CYS A 218 -7.24 15.71 -14.44
N PHE A 219 -7.25 17.03 -14.17
CA PHE A 219 -7.59 18.04 -15.20
C PHE A 219 -6.44 18.33 -16.17
N PHE A 220 -5.22 17.91 -15.85
CA PHE A 220 -4.03 18.16 -16.65
C PHE A 220 -3.33 16.85 -17.06
N PRO A 221 -4.02 15.89 -17.72
CA PRO A 221 -3.35 14.67 -18.17
C PRO A 221 -2.34 15.01 -19.26
N ALA A 222 -1.15 14.42 -19.18
CA ALA A 222 -0.11 14.61 -20.20
C ALA A 222 -0.54 14.12 -21.60
N ASN A 223 -1.49 13.18 -21.67
CA ASN A 223 -1.99 12.60 -22.90
C ASN A 223 -3.43 13.06 -23.17
N LYS A 224 -3.65 13.66 -24.34
CA LYS A 224 -4.87 14.39 -24.69
C LYS A 224 -6.13 13.60 -25.08
N PRO A 225 -6.13 12.29 -25.42
CA PRO A 225 -7.30 11.73 -26.11
C PRO A 225 -8.59 11.65 -25.26
N ASN A 226 -8.53 11.83 -23.93
CA ASN A 226 -9.69 11.67 -23.04
C ASN A 226 -9.77 12.71 -21.90
N GLU A 227 -9.34 13.96 -22.13
CA GLU A 227 -9.35 15.03 -21.11
C GLU A 227 -10.76 15.27 -20.50
N TYR A 228 -11.79 15.38 -21.35
CA TYR A 228 -13.16 15.65 -20.90
C TYR A 228 -13.75 14.56 -20.01
N ALA A 229 -13.54 13.28 -20.36
CA ALA A 229 -14.06 12.15 -19.58
C ALA A 229 -13.42 12.09 -18.19
N LEU A 230 -12.11 12.36 -18.12
CA LEU A 230 -11.36 12.35 -16.86
C LEU A 230 -11.76 13.52 -15.95
N ALA A 231 -12.02 14.71 -16.52
CA ALA A 231 -12.51 15.88 -15.79
C ALA A 231 -13.95 15.70 -15.25
N VAL A 232 -14.85 15.10 -16.03
CA VAL A 232 -16.21 14.77 -15.56
C VAL A 232 -16.14 13.74 -14.44
N PHE A 233 -15.31 12.70 -14.62
CA PHE A 233 -15.10 11.68 -13.61
C PHE A 233 -14.57 12.27 -12.29
N SER A 234 -13.52 13.10 -12.34
CA SER A 234 -12.95 13.74 -11.15
C SER A 234 -13.96 14.64 -10.45
N SER A 235 -14.76 15.39 -11.22
CA SER A 235 -15.82 16.27 -10.69
C SER A 235 -16.91 15.48 -9.96
N VAL A 236 -17.34 14.34 -10.51
CA VAL A 236 -18.32 13.45 -9.84
C VAL A 236 -17.74 12.89 -8.55
N VAL A 237 -16.49 12.41 -8.58
CA VAL A 237 -15.84 11.86 -7.39
C VAL A 237 -15.68 12.91 -6.29
N LEU A 238 -15.28 14.14 -6.66
CA LEU A 238 -15.21 15.27 -5.73
C LEU A 238 -16.58 15.58 -5.12
N GLY A 239 -17.63 15.62 -5.95
CA GLY A 239 -18.99 15.82 -5.47
C GLY A 239 -19.43 14.76 -4.44
N LEU A 240 -19.16 13.49 -4.72
CA LEU A 240 -19.45 12.38 -3.80
C LEU A 240 -18.64 12.47 -2.51
N LEU A 241 -17.36 12.87 -2.59
CA LEU A 241 -16.52 13.06 -1.41
C LEU A 241 -17.02 14.21 -0.53
N VAL A 242 -17.38 15.35 -1.13
CA VAL A 242 -17.96 16.49 -0.39
C VAL A 242 -19.27 16.07 0.28
N LEU A 243 -20.17 15.40 -0.45
CA LEU A 243 -21.42 14.91 0.14
C LEU A 243 -21.19 13.90 1.28
N GLY A 244 -20.26 12.97 1.10
CA GLY A 244 -19.91 11.97 2.12
C GLY A 244 -19.27 12.57 3.36
N THR A 245 -18.40 13.58 3.19
CA THR A 245 -17.77 14.28 4.33
C THR A 245 -18.76 15.17 5.07
N VAL A 246 -19.63 15.89 4.36
CA VAL A 246 -20.66 16.76 4.96
C VAL A 246 -21.70 15.94 5.75
N THR A 247 -22.14 14.79 5.22
CA THR A 247 -23.08 13.92 5.94
C THR A 247 -22.43 13.22 7.15
N ALA A 248 -21.11 13.09 7.14
CA ALA A 248 -20.34 12.49 8.22
C ALA A 248 -19.87 13.50 9.28
N MET A 249 -20.14 14.80 9.15
CA MET A 249 -19.93 15.81 10.21
C MET A 249 -21.20 16.00 11.01
#